data_AF-A0A1H1UGY4-F1
#
_entry.id   AF-A0A1H1UGY4-F1
#
_cell.length_a   1.000
_cell.length_b   1.000
_cell.length_c   1.000
_cell.angle_alpha   90.00
_cell.angle_beta   90.00
_cell.angle_gamma   90.00
#
_symmetry.space_group_name_H-M   'P 1'
#
loop_
_entity.id
_entity.type
_entity.pdbx_description
1 polymer ?
#
loop_
_entity_poly.entity_id
_entity_poly.type
_entity_poly.pdbx_seq_one_letter_code
_entity_poly.pdbx_strand_id
1 'polypeptide(L)'
;MLEDSIAADLDTAMTVRREGLPGKLVPEGILTKMRGTFYERLIEQIERRPHPAILELGFTLLSMGEETCKAVHKAIESLTNMAKIDGKRHDFVLGMSEPGTGICFHCNPTPSKEAVRTLEVHCAKRKYAQRATQWYGVSVGLKGEIQFGITLNHPWERSPEMDELTKDMKPSSSFGRAIKTMERALRPKKYRRNEPCPCGSGIKYKKCCL
;
A
#
# COMPACT_ATOMS: atom_id res chain seq x y z
N MET A 1 -5.78 27.51 -17.28
CA MET A 1 -5.24 27.10 -18.60
C MET A 1 -3.97 26.34 -18.32
N LEU A 2 -3.80 25.16 -18.94
CA LEU A 2 -2.51 24.48 -18.92
C LEU A 2 -1.58 25.21 -19.88
N GLU A 3 -0.31 25.37 -19.53
CA GLU A 3 0.68 25.99 -20.42
C GLU A 3 0.97 25.06 -21.61
N ASP A 4 1.25 25.66 -22.78
CA ASP A 4 1.61 24.92 -24.01
C ASP A 4 2.89 24.06 -23.84
N SER A 5 3.66 24.31 -22.77
CA SER A 5 4.90 23.62 -22.42
C SER A 5 4.71 22.29 -21.69
N ILE A 6 3.47 21.88 -21.36
CA ILE A 6 3.22 20.69 -20.50
C ILE A 6 3.80 19.39 -21.06
N ALA A 7 3.94 19.28 -22.39
CA ALA A 7 4.50 18.11 -23.05
C ALA A 7 6.01 18.26 -23.39
N ALA A 8 6.63 19.41 -23.13
CA ALA A 8 7.98 19.71 -23.60
C ALA A 8 9.03 18.69 -23.13
N ASP A 9 8.94 18.25 -21.86
CA ASP A 9 9.84 17.22 -21.31
C ASP A 9 9.64 15.87 -21.99
N LEU A 10 8.39 15.51 -22.33
CA LEU A 10 8.07 14.27 -23.02
C LEU A 10 8.56 14.31 -24.47
N ASP A 11 8.31 15.41 -25.19
CA ASP A 11 8.75 15.61 -26.57
C ASP A 11 10.28 15.58 -26.68
N THR A 12 10.96 16.21 -25.73
CA THR A 12 12.42 16.16 -25.61
C THR A 12 12.91 14.72 -25.42
N ALA A 13 12.32 13.99 -24.48
CA ALA A 13 12.71 12.59 -24.22
C ALA A 13 12.40 11.67 -25.42
N MET A 14 11.31 11.92 -26.16
CA MET A 14 10.98 11.17 -27.37
C MET A 14 11.97 11.46 -28.51
N THR A 15 12.39 12.70 -28.68
CA THR A 15 13.40 13.11 -29.67
C THR A 15 14.74 12.45 -29.36
N VAL A 16 15.19 12.48 -28.11
CA VAL A 16 16.42 11.79 -27.64
C VAL A 16 16.39 10.31 -27.98
N ARG A 17 15.27 9.62 -27.72
CA ARG A 17 15.12 8.17 -28.00
C ARG A 17 15.11 7.85 -29.49
N ARG A 18 14.45 8.67 -30.31
CA ARG A 18 14.27 8.41 -31.74
C ARG A 18 15.50 8.76 -32.57
N GLU A 19 16.05 9.94 -32.32
CA GLU A 19 17.14 10.50 -33.11
C GLU A 19 18.53 10.14 -32.54
N GLY A 20 18.59 9.49 -31.38
CA GLY A 20 19.85 9.13 -30.72
C GLY A 20 20.65 10.35 -30.24
N LEU A 21 19.99 11.51 -30.09
CA LEU A 21 20.61 12.74 -29.64
C LEU A 21 20.99 12.67 -28.15
N PRO A 22 22.01 13.41 -27.70
CA PRO A 22 22.35 13.49 -26.28
C PRO A 22 21.21 14.16 -25.48
N GLY A 23 20.78 13.53 -24.39
CA GLY A 23 19.77 14.08 -23.50
C GLY A 23 19.16 13.07 -22.54
N LYS A 24 18.16 13.49 -21.76
CA LYS A 24 17.47 12.62 -20.81
C LYS A 24 16.51 11.70 -21.55
N LEU A 25 16.74 10.39 -21.43
CA LEU A 25 15.87 9.37 -22.03
C LEU A 25 14.52 9.26 -21.34
N VAL A 26 14.38 9.57 -20.05
CA VAL A 26 13.12 9.45 -19.32
C VAL A 26 12.87 10.79 -18.62
N PRO A 27 11.76 11.47 -18.92
CA PRO A 27 11.43 12.72 -18.25
C PRO A 27 11.08 12.46 -16.78
N GLU A 28 11.19 13.49 -15.95
CA GLU A 28 10.78 13.36 -14.56
C GLU A 28 9.25 13.21 -14.47
N GLY A 29 8.80 12.27 -13.64
CA GLY A 29 7.38 12.01 -13.43
C GLY A 29 7.13 11.22 -12.15
N ILE A 30 5.87 10.87 -11.90
CA ILE A 30 5.46 10.18 -10.68
C ILE A 30 6.27 8.88 -10.51
N LEU A 31 6.37 8.05 -11.55
CA LEU A 31 7.10 6.78 -11.48
C LEU A 31 8.61 6.97 -11.25
N THR A 32 9.23 8.01 -11.81
CA THR A 32 10.66 8.26 -11.55
C THR A 32 10.89 8.70 -10.10
N LYS A 33 9.95 9.44 -9.50
CA LYS A 33 10.01 9.82 -8.07
C LYS A 33 9.77 8.64 -7.13
N MET A 34 9.05 7.61 -7.59
CA MET A 34 8.82 6.39 -6.81
C MET A 34 9.95 5.36 -6.93
N ARG A 35 11.05 5.67 -7.64
CA ARG A 35 12.19 4.76 -7.77
C ARG A 35 12.77 4.34 -6.41
N GLY A 36 13.05 3.05 -6.26
CA GLY A 36 13.58 2.43 -5.03
C GLY A 36 12.56 2.23 -3.91
N THR A 37 11.31 2.68 -4.10
CA THR A 37 10.27 2.57 -3.06
C THR A 37 9.60 1.19 -3.04
N PHE A 38 8.84 0.91 -1.98
CA PHE A 38 7.97 -0.28 -1.95
C PHE A 38 6.88 -0.23 -3.02
N TYR A 39 6.46 0.96 -3.44
CA TYR A 39 5.43 1.12 -4.46
C TYR A 39 5.94 0.73 -5.85
N GLU A 40 7.13 1.19 -6.25
CA GLU A 40 7.74 0.74 -7.51
C GLU A 40 7.99 -0.77 -7.48
N ARG A 41 8.58 -1.29 -6.39
CA ARG A 41 8.80 -2.74 -6.26
C ARG A 41 7.50 -3.55 -6.35
N LEU A 42 6.38 -3.00 -5.89
CA LEU A 42 5.08 -3.67 -6.01
C LEU A 42 4.66 -3.77 -7.48
N ILE A 43 4.77 -2.69 -8.24
CA ILE A 43 4.47 -2.66 -9.68
C ILE A 43 5.39 -3.62 -10.44
N GLU A 44 6.71 -3.55 -10.23
CA GLU A 44 7.68 -4.43 -10.89
C GLU A 44 7.39 -5.92 -10.63
N GLN A 45 6.91 -6.26 -9.44
CA GLN A 45 6.56 -7.64 -9.11
C GLN A 45 5.30 -8.12 -9.85
N ILE A 46 4.30 -7.24 -10.01
CA ILE A 46 3.10 -7.53 -10.82
C ILE A 46 3.49 -7.70 -12.29
N GLU A 47 4.34 -6.82 -12.82
CA GLU A 47 4.82 -6.89 -14.21
C GLU A 47 5.62 -8.16 -14.50
N ARG A 48 6.52 -8.57 -13.59
CA ARG A 48 7.34 -9.79 -13.76
C ARG A 48 6.53 -11.07 -13.69
N ARG A 49 5.40 -11.07 -13.00
CA ARG A 49 4.52 -12.23 -12.81
C ARG A 49 3.06 -11.79 -12.93
N PRO A 50 2.57 -11.55 -14.16
CA PRO A 50 1.22 -11.07 -14.39
C PRO A 50 0.22 -12.19 -14.13
N HIS A 51 -0.09 -12.42 -12.86
CA HIS A 51 -1.16 -13.33 -12.46
C HIS A 51 -2.50 -12.61 -12.69
N PRO A 52 -3.49 -13.22 -13.37
CA PRO A 52 -4.76 -12.56 -13.69
C PRO A 52 -5.43 -11.91 -12.48
N ALA A 53 -5.32 -12.54 -11.31
CA ALA A 53 -5.90 -12.03 -10.05
C ALA A 53 -5.32 -10.70 -9.54
N ILE A 54 -4.17 -10.21 -10.04
CA ILE A 54 -3.56 -8.94 -9.59
C ILE A 54 -3.10 -8.02 -10.73
N LEU A 55 -3.34 -8.41 -11.99
CA LEU A 55 -2.95 -7.58 -13.13
C LEU A 55 -3.72 -6.25 -13.16
N GLU A 56 -5.02 -6.29 -12.92
CA GLU A 56 -5.87 -5.08 -12.86
C GLU A 56 -5.50 -4.15 -11.71
N LEU A 57 -4.97 -4.71 -10.62
CA LEU A 57 -4.38 -3.91 -9.55
C LEU A 57 -3.16 -3.13 -10.07
N GLY A 58 -2.32 -3.71 -10.92
CA GLY A 58 -1.18 -3.02 -11.54
C GLY A 58 -1.63 -1.75 -12.27
N PHE A 59 -2.65 -1.86 -13.12
CA PHE A 59 -3.24 -0.69 -13.79
C PHE A 59 -3.83 0.32 -12.81
N THR A 60 -4.51 -0.15 -11.76
CA THR A 60 -5.08 0.70 -10.71
C THR A 60 -3.99 1.46 -9.95
N LEU A 61 -2.84 0.82 -9.68
CA LEU A 61 -1.70 1.48 -9.06
C LEU A 61 -1.16 2.56 -10.01
N LEU A 62 -0.89 2.22 -11.27
CA LEU A 62 -0.33 3.15 -12.26
C LEU A 62 -1.20 4.38 -12.53
N SER A 63 -2.52 4.31 -12.31
CA SER A 63 -3.42 5.45 -12.47
C SER A 63 -3.50 6.37 -11.24
N MET A 64 -2.77 6.08 -10.15
CA MET A 64 -2.80 6.87 -8.93
C MET A 64 -1.99 8.17 -9.05
N GLY A 65 -2.50 9.23 -8.42
CA GLY A 65 -1.77 10.47 -8.23
C GLY A 65 -0.59 10.33 -7.25
N GLU A 66 0.39 11.23 -7.35
CA GLU A 66 1.67 11.17 -6.63
C GLU A 66 1.53 10.97 -5.12
N GLU A 67 0.61 11.70 -4.48
CA GLU A 67 0.38 11.61 -3.03
C GLU A 67 -0.14 10.22 -2.60
N THR A 68 -0.95 9.59 -3.45
CA THR A 68 -1.44 8.21 -3.24
C THR A 68 -0.35 7.18 -3.53
N CYS A 69 0.62 7.46 -4.40
CA CYS A 69 1.76 6.57 -4.59
C CYS A 69 2.67 6.58 -3.34
N LYS A 70 3.00 7.79 -2.84
CA LYS A 70 3.76 7.98 -1.59
C LYS A 70 3.07 7.31 -0.40
N ALA A 71 1.74 7.39 -0.37
CA ALA A 71 0.91 6.74 0.61
C ALA A 71 1.12 5.24 0.73
N VAL A 72 0.97 4.56 -0.40
CA VAL A 72 1.06 3.11 -0.50
C VAL A 72 2.47 2.68 -0.11
N HIS A 73 3.48 3.40 -0.58
CA HIS A 73 4.85 3.17 -0.17
C HIS A 73 5.02 3.22 1.36
N LYS A 74 4.59 4.32 2.00
CA LYS A 74 4.68 4.47 3.46
C LYS A 74 3.89 3.42 4.22
N ALA A 75 2.70 3.05 3.72
CA ALA A 75 1.87 2.03 4.32
C ALA A 75 2.57 0.66 4.28
N ILE A 76 3.11 0.23 3.14
CA ILE A 76 3.82 -1.05 3.02
C ILE A 76 5.09 -1.05 3.89
N GLU A 77 5.86 0.04 3.89
CA GLU A 77 7.03 0.20 4.76
C GLU A 77 6.65 0.02 6.24
N SER A 78 5.57 0.69 6.66
CA SER A 78 5.04 0.63 8.01
C SER A 78 4.60 -0.78 8.40
N LEU A 79 3.79 -1.42 7.56
CA LEU A 79 3.30 -2.78 7.78
C LEU A 79 4.44 -3.78 7.93
N THR A 80 5.42 -3.72 7.02
CA THR A 80 6.58 -4.62 7.05
C THR A 80 7.46 -4.39 8.28
N ASN A 81 7.64 -3.15 8.70
CA ASN A 81 8.41 -2.84 9.91
C ASN A 81 7.71 -3.33 11.19
N MET A 82 6.39 -3.11 11.31
CA MET A 82 5.63 -3.62 12.46
C MET A 82 5.65 -5.15 12.51
N ALA A 83 5.40 -5.81 11.38
CA ALA A 83 5.42 -7.28 11.29
C ALA A 83 6.80 -7.88 11.63
N LYS A 84 7.90 -7.19 11.29
CA LYS A 84 9.26 -7.61 11.71
C LYS A 84 9.48 -7.49 13.21
N ILE A 85 8.88 -6.47 13.85
CA ILE A 85 9.08 -6.19 15.27
C ILE A 85 8.29 -7.19 16.13
N ASP A 86 7.02 -7.43 15.80
CA ASP A 86 6.14 -8.23 16.66
C ASP A 86 5.82 -9.63 16.13
N GLY A 87 6.23 -9.94 14.90
CA GLY A 87 5.96 -11.23 14.26
C GLY A 87 4.49 -11.47 13.95
N LYS A 88 3.65 -10.42 13.95
CA LYS A 88 2.20 -10.52 13.73
C LYS A 88 1.81 -9.97 12.36
N ARG A 89 0.61 -10.34 11.92
CA ARG A 89 0.00 -9.75 10.74
C ARG A 89 -0.42 -8.32 11.02
N HIS A 90 -0.12 -7.42 10.09
CA HIS A 90 -0.67 -6.07 10.06
C HIS A 90 -1.42 -5.83 8.76
N ASP A 91 -2.38 -4.91 8.78
CA ASP A 91 -3.14 -4.55 7.58
C ASP A 91 -3.39 -3.05 7.45
N PHE A 92 -3.63 -2.63 6.21
CA PHE A 92 -3.98 -1.29 5.83
C PHE A 92 -5.01 -1.32 4.71
N VAL A 93 -5.93 -0.36 4.69
CA VAL A 93 -6.94 -0.23 3.64
C VAL A 93 -6.82 1.13 3.00
N LEU A 94 -6.66 1.13 1.68
CA LEU A 94 -6.75 2.30 0.83
C LEU A 94 -8.13 2.34 0.18
N GLY A 95 -8.99 3.25 0.67
CA GLY A 95 -10.23 3.60 -0.04
C GLY A 95 -9.94 4.69 -1.07
N MET A 96 -10.42 4.53 -2.30
CA MET A 96 -10.30 5.54 -3.35
C MET A 96 -11.41 6.58 -3.21
N SER A 97 -11.12 7.82 -3.62
CA SER A 97 -12.05 8.96 -3.52
C SER A 97 -13.23 8.84 -4.48
N GLU A 98 -13.05 8.15 -5.60
CA GLU A 98 -14.12 7.83 -6.54
C GLU A 98 -14.80 6.52 -6.14
N PRO A 99 -16.15 6.49 -6.09
CA PRO A 99 -16.88 5.29 -5.74
C PRO A 99 -16.62 4.21 -6.79
N GLY A 100 -16.08 3.08 -6.36
CA GLY A 100 -15.96 1.90 -7.24
C GLY A 100 -14.81 0.98 -6.90
N THR A 101 -13.70 1.47 -6.34
CA THR A 101 -12.49 0.65 -6.14
C THR A 101 -11.83 0.90 -4.79
N GLY A 102 -11.28 -0.16 -4.18
CA GLY A 102 -10.42 -0.05 -3.00
C GLY A 102 -9.40 -1.19 -2.92
N ILE A 103 -8.41 -1.02 -2.05
CA ILE A 103 -7.30 -1.98 -1.89
C ILE A 103 -7.09 -2.28 -0.41
N CYS A 104 -7.07 -3.56 -0.05
CA CYS A 104 -6.55 -4.03 1.23
C CYS A 104 -5.11 -4.53 1.05
N PHE A 105 -4.21 -4.01 1.88
CA PHE A 105 -2.85 -4.51 2.02
C PHE A 105 -2.72 -5.27 3.33
N HIS A 106 -2.29 -6.53 3.27
CA HIS A 106 -1.89 -7.32 4.43
C HIS A 106 -0.38 -7.54 4.38
N CYS A 107 0.28 -7.51 5.54
CA CYS A 107 1.64 -8.02 5.67
C CYS A 107 1.62 -9.24 6.58
N ASN A 108 2.02 -10.40 6.05
CA ASN A 108 2.08 -11.66 6.78
C ASN A 108 3.54 -12.15 6.87
N PRO A 109 4.05 -12.51 8.06
CA PRO A 109 5.37 -13.11 8.19
C PRO A 109 5.55 -14.40 7.38
N THR A 110 4.48 -15.20 7.27
CA THR A 110 4.48 -16.45 6.50
C THR A 110 3.15 -16.58 5.75
N PRO A 111 3.16 -16.92 4.44
CA PRO A 111 1.93 -17.14 3.71
C PRO A 111 1.25 -18.44 4.15
N SER A 112 -0.08 -18.42 4.27
CA SER A 112 -0.87 -19.59 4.65
C SER A 112 -2.27 -19.53 4.02
N LYS A 113 -2.97 -20.68 3.96
CA LYS A 113 -4.37 -20.72 3.49
C LYS A 113 -5.28 -19.87 4.37
N GLU A 114 -5.00 -19.77 5.66
CA GLU A 114 -5.73 -18.92 6.59
C GLU A 114 -5.50 -17.43 6.29
N ALA A 115 -4.28 -17.04 5.93
CA ALA A 115 -3.96 -15.67 5.54
C ALA A 115 -4.71 -15.26 4.26
N VAL A 116 -4.81 -16.17 3.28
CA VAL A 116 -5.62 -15.97 2.06
C VAL A 116 -7.09 -15.73 2.43
N ARG A 117 -7.70 -16.65 3.19
CA ARG A 117 -9.11 -16.54 3.61
C ARG A 117 -9.38 -15.27 4.40
N THR A 118 -8.43 -14.86 5.25
CA THR A 118 -8.59 -13.63 6.03
C THR A 118 -8.56 -12.39 5.15
N LEU A 119 -7.68 -12.36 4.14
CA LEU A 119 -7.63 -11.28 3.16
C LEU A 119 -8.94 -11.24 2.35
N GLU A 120 -9.44 -12.38 1.89
CA GLU A 120 -10.73 -12.50 1.17
C GLU A 120 -11.89 -11.94 1.97
N VAL A 121 -12.05 -12.38 3.22
CA VAL A 121 -13.12 -11.88 4.10
C VAL A 121 -12.96 -10.37 4.35
N HIS A 122 -11.73 -9.88 4.54
CA HIS A 122 -11.50 -8.46 4.73
C HIS A 122 -11.89 -7.63 3.50
N CYS A 123 -11.47 -8.05 2.31
CA CYS A 123 -11.83 -7.42 1.05
C CYS A 123 -13.34 -7.43 0.81
N ALA A 124 -14.01 -8.57 1.02
CA ALA A 124 -15.46 -8.69 0.85
C ALA A 124 -16.21 -7.72 1.78
N LYS A 125 -15.84 -7.67 3.07
CA LYS A 125 -16.43 -6.74 4.04
C LYS A 125 -16.20 -5.28 3.65
N ARG A 126 -14.99 -4.92 3.22
CA ARG A 126 -14.67 -3.53 2.82
C ARG A 126 -15.36 -3.11 1.52
N LYS A 127 -15.40 -3.99 0.52
CA LYS A 127 -16.16 -3.81 -0.73
C LYS A 127 -17.63 -3.56 -0.44
N TYR A 128 -18.22 -4.38 0.44
CA TYR A 128 -19.62 -4.26 0.82
C TYR A 128 -19.91 -2.95 1.55
N ALA A 129 -19.15 -2.65 2.60
CA ALA A 129 -19.35 -1.45 3.41
C ALA A 129 -19.20 -0.14 2.63
N GLN A 130 -18.37 -0.14 1.57
CA GLN A 130 -18.14 1.03 0.71
C GLN A 130 -18.97 1.03 -0.57
N ARG A 131 -19.85 0.03 -0.76
CA ARG A 131 -20.66 -0.13 -1.98
C ARG A 131 -19.84 -0.11 -3.27
N ALA A 132 -18.65 -0.70 -3.23
CA ALA A 132 -17.72 -0.73 -4.35
C ALA A 132 -18.05 -1.86 -5.33
N THR A 133 -17.83 -1.62 -6.61
CA THR A 133 -17.94 -2.62 -7.69
C THR A 133 -16.70 -3.49 -7.78
N GLN A 134 -15.56 -2.96 -7.34
CA GLN A 134 -14.27 -3.60 -7.44
C GLN A 134 -13.46 -3.47 -6.13
N TRP A 135 -12.74 -4.53 -5.79
CA TRP A 135 -11.86 -4.51 -4.63
C TRP A 135 -10.67 -5.43 -4.81
N TYR A 136 -9.50 -4.94 -4.43
CA TYR A 136 -8.26 -5.71 -4.49
C TYR A 136 -7.77 -6.06 -3.09
N GLY A 137 -7.15 -7.22 -2.97
CA GLY A 137 -6.40 -7.61 -1.79
C GLY A 137 -5.00 -8.03 -2.20
N VAL A 138 -3.99 -7.56 -1.48
CA VAL A 138 -2.61 -8.02 -1.65
C VAL A 138 -2.02 -8.37 -0.30
N SER A 139 -1.43 -9.57 -0.21
CA SER A 139 -0.54 -9.93 0.88
C SER A 139 0.91 -9.75 0.44
N VAL A 140 1.68 -9.05 1.27
CA VAL A 140 3.13 -8.92 1.14
C VAL A 140 3.85 -9.60 2.30
N GLY A 141 5.07 -10.09 2.06
CA GLY A 141 5.96 -10.59 3.09
C GLY A 141 6.76 -9.50 3.78
N LEU A 142 7.70 -9.89 4.64
CA LEU A 142 8.47 -8.96 5.48
C LEU A 142 9.42 -8.06 4.66
N LYS A 143 9.77 -8.44 3.42
CA LYS A 143 10.60 -7.62 2.53
C LYS A 143 9.74 -6.84 1.51
N GLY A 144 8.41 -6.90 1.63
CA GLY A 144 7.47 -6.27 0.70
C GLY A 144 7.29 -7.08 -0.59
N GLU A 145 7.69 -8.35 -0.59
CA GLU A 145 7.46 -9.28 -1.69
C GLU A 145 6.00 -9.72 -1.74
N ILE A 146 5.38 -9.74 -2.91
CA ILE A 146 4.01 -10.22 -3.08
C ILE A 146 3.97 -11.72 -2.79
N GLN A 147 3.11 -12.12 -1.86
CA GLN A 147 2.87 -13.53 -1.53
C GLN A 147 1.69 -14.07 -2.34
N PHE A 148 0.59 -13.32 -2.36
CA PHE A 148 -0.63 -13.64 -3.10
C PHE A 148 -1.50 -12.39 -3.19
N GLY A 149 -2.45 -12.39 -4.11
CA GLY A 149 -3.48 -11.37 -4.17
C GLY A 149 -4.78 -11.91 -4.71
N ILE A 150 -5.82 -11.13 -4.49
CA ILE A 150 -7.20 -11.44 -4.81
C ILE A 150 -7.85 -10.23 -5.47
N THR A 151 -8.82 -10.49 -6.33
CA THR A 151 -9.67 -9.47 -6.95
C THR A 151 -11.12 -9.87 -6.77
N LEU A 152 -11.93 -8.93 -6.28
CA LEU A 152 -13.38 -9.03 -6.21
C LEU A 152 -13.96 -8.03 -7.20
N ASN A 153 -14.30 -8.49 -8.39
CA ASN A 153 -14.86 -7.67 -9.46
C ASN A 153 -16.26 -8.17 -9.81
N HIS A 154 -17.27 -7.58 -9.18
CA HIS A 154 -18.68 -7.90 -9.42
C HIS A 154 -19.57 -6.75 -8.93
N PRO A 155 -20.78 -6.55 -9.48
CA PRO A 155 -21.71 -5.55 -8.99
C PRO A 155 -21.95 -5.68 -7.47
N TRP A 156 -22.17 -4.54 -6.82
CA TRP A 156 -22.56 -4.54 -5.41
C TRP A 156 -24.02 -4.97 -5.31
N GLU A 157 -24.29 -5.95 -4.45
CA GLU A 157 -25.63 -6.44 -4.16
C GLU A 157 -25.82 -6.46 -2.65
N ARG A 158 -27.01 -6.06 -2.20
CA ARG A 158 -27.36 -6.06 -0.79
C ARG A 158 -27.55 -7.50 -0.30
N SER A 159 -27.00 -7.82 0.87
CA SER A 159 -27.17 -9.12 1.52
C SER A 159 -27.42 -8.94 3.02
N PRO A 160 -28.45 -9.59 3.61
CA PRO A 160 -28.70 -9.54 5.06
C PRO A 160 -27.50 -10.03 5.89
N GLU A 161 -26.80 -11.06 5.41
CA GLU A 161 -25.59 -11.58 6.07
C GLU A 161 -24.48 -10.52 6.09
N MET A 162 -24.27 -9.83 4.96
CA MET A 162 -23.25 -8.80 4.85
C MET A 162 -23.62 -7.52 5.60
N ASP A 163 -24.91 -7.17 5.65
CA ASP A 163 -25.42 -6.08 6.51
C ASP A 163 -25.04 -6.35 7.98
N GLU A 164 -25.27 -7.56 8.48
CA GLU A 164 -24.91 -7.94 9.85
C GLU A 164 -23.39 -7.99 10.07
N LEU A 165 -22.64 -8.57 9.14
CA LEU A 165 -21.17 -8.68 9.22
C LEU A 165 -20.43 -7.35 9.17
N THR A 166 -21.08 -6.29 8.67
CA THR A 166 -20.47 -4.96 8.45
C THR A 166 -21.07 -3.85 9.31
N LYS A 167 -22.12 -4.12 10.10
CA LYS A 167 -22.86 -3.11 10.89
C LYS A 167 -21.99 -2.24 11.80
N ASP A 168 -20.98 -2.84 12.43
CA ASP A 168 -20.09 -2.15 13.39
C ASP A 168 -18.78 -1.67 12.75
N MET A 169 -18.67 -1.77 11.41
CA MET A 169 -17.45 -1.35 10.73
C MET A 169 -17.35 0.17 10.73
N LYS A 170 -16.23 0.65 11.26
CA LYS A 170 -15.89 2.06 11.14
C LYS A 170 -15.70 2.41 9.66
N PRO A 171 -16.26 3.56 9.21
CA PRO A 171 -15.99 4.06 7.87
C PRO A 171 -14.48 4.20 7.67
N SER A 172 -14.02 4.05 6.43
CA SER A 172 -12.62 4.29 6.10
C SER A 172 -12.27 5.71 6.53
N SER A 173 -11.34 5.86 7.47
CA SER A 173 -10.82 7.17 7.82
C SER A 173 -10.20 7.78 6.58
N SER A 174 -10.38 9.09 6.38
CA SER A 174 -9.74 9.77 5.26
C SER A 174 -8.25 9.46 5.24
N PHE A 175 -7.74 9.26 4.03
CA PHE A 175 -6.40 8.76 3.76
C PHE A 175 -5.30 9.48 4.57
N GLY A 176 -5.32 10.82 4.62
CA GLY A 176 -4.39 11.62 5.42
C GLY A 176 -4.50 11.44 6.94
N ARG A 177 -5.66 11.02 7.46
CA ARG A 177 -5.87 10.73 8.89
C ARG A 177 -5.35 9.35 9.26
N ALA A 178 -5.50 8.36 8.37
CA ALA A 178 -4.96 7.01 8.57
C ALA A 178 -3.43 7.03 8.65
N ILE A 179 -2.76 7.72 7.71
CA ILE A 179 -1.30 7.87 7.72
C ILE A 179 -0.83 8.63 8.96
N LYS A 180 -1.46 9.77 9.32
CA LYS A 180 -1.05 10.50 10.55
C LYS A 180 -1.20 9.65 11.81
N THR A 181 -2.19 8.77 11.86
CA THR A 181 -2.39 7.86 13.00
C THR A 181 -1.32 6.77 13.02
N MET A 182 -1.02 6.19 11.85
CA MET A 182 0.05 5.21 11.68
C MET A 182 1.44 5.79 11.95
N GLU A 183 1.78 6.96 11.40
CA GLU A 183 3.02 7.69 11.69
C GLU A 183 3.14 8.01 13.19
N ARG A 184 2.04 8.34 13.87
CA ARG A 184 2.04 8.52 15.34
C ARG A 184 2.31 7.22 16.10
N ALA A 185 1.77 6.09 15.63
CA ALA A 185 2.00 4.77 16.22
C ALA A 185 3.43 4.27 15.99
N LEU A 186 4.02 4.62 14.85
CA LEU A 186 5.39 4.29 14.46
C LEU A 186 6.44 5.25 14.98
N ARG A 187 6.04 6.39 15.58
CA ARG A 187 7.00 7.25 16.27
C ARG A 187 7.73 6.36 17.27
N PRO A 188 9.06 6.25 17.20
CA PRO A 188 9.81 5.46 18.15
C PRO A 188 9.40 5.93 19.53
N LYS A 189 8.87 5.00 20.33
CA LYS A 189 8.48 5.29 21.71
C LYS A 189 9.72 5.92 22.33
N LYS A 190 9.62 7.21 22.70
CA LYS A 190 10.76 7.91 23.29
C LYS A 190 10.99 7.29 24.66
N TYR A 191 11.87 6.30 24.71
CA TYR A 191 12.27 5.66 25.96
C TYR A 191 12.96 6.72 26.80
N ARG A 192 12.40 7.02 27.98
CA ARG A 192 13.03 7.96 28.91
C ARG A 192 14.34 7.35 29.39
N ARG A 193 15.37 8.16 29.63
CA ARG A 193 16.71 7.73 30.09
C ARG A 193 16.68 6.67 31.22
N ASN A 194 15.69 6.71 32.10
CA ASN A 194 15.58 5.82 33.25
C ASN A 194 14.56 4.67 33.09
N GLU A 195 13.84 4.55 31.97
CA GLU A 195 12.91 3.45 31.69
C GLU A 195 13.65 2.13 31.41
N PRO A 196 13.03 0.96 31.62
CA PRO A 196 13.60 -0.33 31.22
C PRO A 196 13.99 -0.33 29.73
N CYS A 197 15.16 -0.86 29.42
CA CYS A 197 15.69 -0.85 28.06
C CYS A 197 14.83 -1.72 27.13
N PRO A 198 14.48 -1.23 25.91
CA PRO A 198 13.67 -1.99 24.95
C PRO A 198 14.31 -3.27 24.42
N CYS A 199 15.61 -3.49 24.63
CA CYS A 199 16.26 -4.75 24.25
C CYS A 199 15.95 -5.92 25.21
N GLY A 200 15.17 -5.69 26.27
CA GLY A 200 14.76 -6.73 27.22
C GLY A 200 15.79 -7.04 28.31
N SER A 201 16.87 -6.25 28.43
CA SER A 201 17.94 -6.47 29.42
C SER A 201 17.55 -6.20 30.88
N GLY A 202 16.37 -5.63 31.14
CA GLY A 202 15.89 -5.29 32.48
C GLY A 202 16.60 -4.08 33.15
N ILE A 203 17.64 -3.54 32.54
CA ILE A 203 18.38 -2.35 33.04
C ILE A 203 17.88 -1.05 32.38
N LYS A 204 18.18 0.10 33.02
CA LYS A 204 17.74 1.44 32.53
C LYS A 204 18.31 1.74 31.14
N TYR A 205 17.50 2.35 30.26
CA TYR A 205 17.85 2.66 28.87
C TYR A 205 19.19 3.41 28.74
N LYS A 206 19.45 4.42 29.60
CA LYS A 206 20.73 5.16 29.64
C LYS A 206 21.99 4.35 29.95
N LYS A 207 21.83 3.11 30.45
CA LYS A 207 22.93 2.21 30.80
C LYS A 207 23.02 1.03 29.83
N CYS A 208 22.31 1.07 28.69
CA CYS A 208 22.21 -0.05 27.78
C CYS A 208 22.24 0.38 26.30
N CYS A 209 21.11 0.74 25.70
CA CYS A 209 20.98 1.01 24.26
C CYS A 209 20.84 2.49 23.91
N LEU A 210 20.98 3.39 24.88
CA LEU A 210 21.14 4.84 24.67
C LEU A 210 22.62 5.16 24.56
#